data_AF-A0A0F8WL63-F1
#
_entry.id   AF-A0A0F8WL63-F1
#
_cell.length_a   1.000
_cell.length_b   1.000
_cell.length_c   1.000
_cell.angle_alpha   90.00
_cell.angle_beta   90.00
_cell.angle_gamma   90.00
#
_symmetry.space_group_name_H-M   'P 1'
#
loop_
_entity.id
_entity.type
_entity.pdbx_description
1 polymer ?
#
loop_
_entity_poly.entity_id
_entity_poly.type
_entity_poly.pdbx_seq_one_letter_code
_entity_poly.pdbx_strand_id
1 'polypeptide(L)' 'MDAYEKAVSHYKKALKIKGDFAEAHYNLGTALFKKGKFGKAVRSWSEALRLKPNWV' A
#
# COMPACT_ATOMS: atom_id res chain seq x y z
N MET A 1 12.39 5.99 -15.42
CA MET A 1 11.93 5.06 -14.35
C MET A 1 10.72 5.67 -13.68
N ASP A 2 9.59 4.96 -13.68
CA ASP A 2 8.33 5.41 -13.09
C ASP A 2 8.44 5.48 -11.56
N ALA A 3 8.29 6.68 -10.98
CA ALA A 3 8.42 6.94 -9.54
C ALA A 3 7.48 6.05 -8.71
N TYR A 4 6.29 5.72 -9.24
CA TYR A 4 5.33 4.86 -8.56
C TYR A 4 5.77 3.39 -8.55
N GLU A 5 6.55 2.92 -9.53
CA GLU A 5 7.10 1.56 -9.50
C GLU A 5 8.15 1.41 -8.39
N LYS A 6 9.00 2.43 -8.21
CA LYS A 6 9.95 2.46 -7.08
C LYS A 6 9.21 2.48 -5.74
N ALA A 7 8.20 3.32 -5.60
CA ALA A 7 7.36 3.38 -4.39
C ALA A 7 6.73 2.02 -4.06
N VAL A 8 6.11 1.36 -5.05
CA VAL A 8 5.54 0.00 -4.88
C VAL A 8 6.61 -0.99 -4.38
N SER A 9 7.81 -0.95 -4.95
CA SER A 9 8.91 -1.83 -4.52
C SER A 9 9.33 -1.57 -3.07
N HIS A 10 9.47 -0.31 -2.67
CA HIS A 10 9.85 0.06 -1.30
C HIS A 10 8.76 -0.33 -0.28
N TYR A 11 7.49 -0.04 -0.56
CA TYR A 11 6.42 -0.43 0.36
C TYR A 11 6.26 -1.94 0.47
N LYS A 12 6.44 -2.70 -0.62
CA LYS A 12 6.48 -4.17 -0.55
C LYS A 12 7.63 -4.67 0.31
N LYS A 13 8.81 -4.05 0.26
CA LYS A 13 9.94 -4.40 1.14
C LYS A 13 9.61 -4.07 2.60
N ALA A 14 9.03 -2.90 2.87
CA ALA A 14 8.57 -2.54 4.21
C ALA A 14 7.58 -3.57 4.77
N LEU A 15 6.61 -4.01 3.96
CA LEU A 15 5.63 -5.02 4.33
C LEU A 15 6.20 -6.43 4.51
N LYS A 16 7.34 -6.75 3.86
CA LYS A 16 8.06 -8.00 4.13
C LYS A 16 8.74 -7.98 5.51
N ILE A 17 9.17 -6.81 5.97
CA ILE A 17 9.82 -6.63 7.27
C ILE A 17 8.77 -6.51 8.37
N LYS A 18 7.71 -5.73 8.11
CA LYS A 18 6.61 -5.46 9.04
C LYS A 18 5.27 -5.56 8.29
N GLY A 19 4.67 -6.75 8.33
CA GLY A 19 3.44 -7.06 7.58
C GLY A 19 2.20 -6.30 8.05
N ASP A 20 2.19 -5.86 9.31
CA ASP A 20 1.12 -5.11 9.97
C ASP A 20 1.31 -3.59 9.91
N PHE A 21 2.17 -3.10 8.99
CA PHE A 21 2.41 -1.66 8.85
C PHE A 21 1.30 -0.99 8.01
N ALA A 22 0.27 -0.50 8.69
CA ALA A 22 -0.92 0.10 8.09
C ALA A 22 -0.60 1.24 7.09
N GLU A 23 0.35 2.13 7.43
CA GLU A 23 0.81 3.22 6.58
C GLU A 23 1.48 2.75 5.28
N ALA A 24 2.23 1.65 5.34
CA ALA A 24 2.81 1.05 4.13
C ALA A 24 1.73 0.43 3.23
N HIS A 25 0.71 -0.21 3.80
CA HIS A 25 -0.44 -0.70 3.04
C HIS A 25 -1.21 0.44 2.37
N TYR A 26 -1.49 1.54 3.09
CA TYR A 26 -2.16 2.70 2.52
C TYR A 26 -1.37 3.33 1.36
N ASN A 27 -0.08 3.58 1.58
CA ASN A 27 0.77 4.20 0.56
C ASN A 27 1.03 3.28 -0.64
N LEU A 28 1.10 1.96 -0.41
CA LEU A 28 1.14 0.96 -1.49
C LEU A 28 -0.14 1.03 -2.33
N GLY A 29 -1.31 1.13 -1.68
CA GLY A 29 -2.59 1.29 -2.35
C GLY A 29 -2.62 2.54 -3.24
N THR A 30 -2.19 3.68 -2.70
CA THR A 30 -2.09 4.94 -3.45
C THR A 30 -1.15 4.85 -4.65
N ALA A 31 0.03 4.26 -4.47
CA ALA A 31 0.98 4.07 -5.57
C ALA A 31 0.40 3.14 -6.66
N LEU A 32 -0.27 2.05 -6.28
CA LEU A 32 -0.92 1.13 -7.22
C LEU A 32 -2.08 1.79 -7.96
N PHE A 33 -2.85 2.63 -7.30
CA PHE A 33 -3.93 3.40 -7.91
C PHE A 33 -3.41 4.34 -8.99
N LYS A 34 -2.34 5.09 -8.71
CA LYS A 34 -1.69 5.98 -9.69
C LYS A 34 -1.12 5.24 -10.90
N LYS A 35 -0.88 3.93 -10.77
CA LYS A 35 -0.49 3.03 -11.86
C LYS A 35 -1.66 2.35 -12.60
N GLY A 36 -2.91 2.69 -12.27
CA GLY A 36 -4.10 2.03 -12.83
C GLY A 36 -4.33 0.60 -12.31
N LYS A 37 -3.61 0.15 -11.28
CA LYS A 37 -3.73 -1.20 -10.70
C LYS A 37 -4.82 -1.24 -9.63
N PHE A 38 -6.04 -0.84 -9.97
CA PHE A 38 -7.13 -0.57 -9.02
C PHE A 38 -7.47 -1.74 -8.09
N GLY A 39 -7.60 -2.97 -8.60
CA GLY A 39 -7.90 -4.12 -7.75
C GLY A 39 -6.82 -4.42 -6.71
N LYS A 40 -5.54 -4.12 -7.02
CA LYS A 40 -4.45 -4.23 -6.04
C LYS A 40 -4.48 -3.08 -5.04
N ALA A 41 -4.84 -1.88 -5.48
CA ALA A 41 -4.99 -0.72 -4.61
C ALA A 41 -6.06 -0.93 -3.54
N VAL A 42 -7.25 -1.40 -3.94
CA VAL A 42 -8.36 -1.70 -3.02
C VAL A 42 -7.92 -2.68 -1.94
N ARG A 43 -7.27 -3.80 -2.31
CA ARG A 43 -6.77 -4.77 -1.33
C ARG A 43 -5.80 -4.15 -0.33
N SER A 44 -4.88 -3.32 -0.79
CA SER A 44 -3.93 -2.64 0.10
C SER A 44 -4.63 -1.65 1.03
N TRP A 45 -5.62 -0.89 0.57
CA TRP A 45 -6.41 0.00 1.44
C TRP A 45 -7.29 -0.77 2.43
N SER A 46 -7.90 -1.88 2.02
CA SER A 46 -8.66 -2.76 2.91
C SER A 46 -7.79 -3.31 4.04
N GLU A 47 -6.55 -3.69 3.73
CA GLU A 47 -5.61 -4.18 4.74
C GLU A 47 -5.17 -3.08 5.70
N ALA A 48 -4.92 -1.87 5.20
CA ALA A 48 -4.68 -0.69 6.02
C ALA A 48 -5.81 -0.43 7.03
N LEU A 49 -7.07 -0.47 6.58
CA LEU A 49 -8.25 -0.31 7.45
C LEU A 49 -8.44 -1.49 8.41
N ARG A 50 -8.11 -2.71 7.98
CA ARG A 50 -8.15 -3.90 8.87
C ARG A 50 -7.17 -3.76 10.03
N LEU A 51 -5.99 -3.23 9.77
CA LEU A 51 -4.93 -3.02 10.76
C LEU A 51 -5.19 -1.81 11.65
N LYS A 52 -5.78 -0.74 11.09
CA LYS A 52 -6.15 0.47 11.82
C LYS A 52 -7.59 0.89 11.46
N PRO A 53 -8.59 0.30 12.12
CA PRO A 53 -10.01 0.56 11.81
C PRO A 53 -10.46 2.00 12.07
N ASN A 54 -9.84 2.66 13.05
CA ASN A 54 -10.18 4.02 13.46
C ASN A 54 -9.30 5.08 12.76
N TRP A 55 -8.95 4.84 11.50
CA TRP A 55 -8.15 5.77 10.71
C TRP A 55 -9.07 6.88 10.17
N VAL A 56 -9.34 7.85 11.03
CA VAL A 56 -9.96 9.14 10.72
C VAL A 56 -8.90 10.20 10.42
#